data_AF-A0A496Q5M2-F1
#
_entry.id   AF-A0A496Q5M2-F1
#
_cell.length_a   1.000
_cell.length_b   1.000
_cell.length_c   1.000
_cell.angle_alpha   90.00
_cell.angle_beta   90.00
_cell.angle_gamma   90.00
#
_symmetry.space_group_name_H-M   'P 1'
#
loop_
_entity.id
_entity.type
_entity.pdbx_description
1 polymer ?
#
loop_
_entity_poly.entity_id
_entity_poly.type
_entity_poly.pdbx_seq_one_letter_code
_entity_poly.pdbx_strand_id
1 'polypeptide(L)' 'MTKYAIFLGCTIPARQPSYELSARKALEKLGVELVDLDNMTCCAPPPIESVA' A
#
# COMPACT_ATOMS: atom_id res chain seq x y z
N MET A 1 -20.39 -3.93 1.29
CA MET A 1 -19.17 -3.23 0.85
C MET A 1 -18.10 -3.51 1.89
N THR A 2 -16.99 -4.14 1.51
CA THR A 2 -15.98 -4.58 2.48
C THR A 2 -14.94 -3.48 2.63
N LYS A 3 -14.64 -3.08 3.87
CA LYS A 3 -13.69 -2.00 4.18
C LYS A 3 -12.35 -2.60 4.59
N TYR A 4 -11.26 -2.14 3.99
CA TYR A 4 -9.91 -2.51 4.38
C TYR A 4 -9.05 -1.26 4.57
N ALA A 5 -8.15 -1.33 5.54
CA ALA A 5 -7.16 -0.30 5.75
C ALA A 5 -6.01 -0.51 4.74
N ILE A 6 -5.60 0.53 4.00
CA ILE A 6 -4.56 0.41 2.96
C ILE A 6 -3.15 0.62 3.52
N PHE A 7 -2.36 -0.45 3.58
CA PHE A 7 -0.97 -0.36 3.98
C PHE A 7 -0.04 -0.12 2.77
N LEU A 8 0.38 1.13 2.52
CA LEU A 8 1.28 1.52 1.42
C LEU A 8 2.78 1.22 1.65
N GLY A 9 3.22 1.09 2.90
CA GLY A 9 4.65 0.95 3.21
C GLY A 9 5.48 2.16 2.76
N CYS A 10 6.76 1.96 2.47
CA CYS A 10 7.68 3.04 2.11
C CYS A 10 7.91 3.19 0.59
N THR A 11 8.01 2.10 -0.17
CA THR A 11 8.38 2.14 -1.60
C THR A 11 7.29 2.72 -2.49
N ILE A 12 6.02 2.37 -2.23
CA ILE A 12 4.88 2.83 -3.05
C ILE A 12 4.78 4.36 -3.03
N PRO A 13 4.68 5.04 -1.87
CA PRO A 13 4.58 6.50 -1.86
C PRO A 13 5.87 7.18 -2.31
N ALA A 14 7.04 6.60 -2.02
CA ALA A 14 8.33 7.25 -2.31
C ALA A 14 8.79 7.10 -3.76
N ARG A 15 8.47 5.99 -4.44
CA ARG A 15 9.01 5.66 -5.78
C ARG A 15 7.96 5.29 -6.81
N GLN A 16 6.81 4.77 -6.39
CA GLN A 16 5.83 4.19 -7.31
C GLN A 16 4.38 4.59 -6.96
N PRO A 17 4.04 5.91 -6.95
CA PRO A 17 2.72 6.39 -6.54
C PRO A 17 1.59 5.91 -7.48
N SER A 18 1.93 5.51 -8.70
CA SER A 18 0.98 4.92 -9.65
C SER A 18 0.36 3.62 -9.14
N TYR A 19 1.06 2.86 -8.29
CA TYR A 19 0.55 1.62 -7.72
C TYR A 19 -0.60 1.88 -6.76
N GLU A 20 -0.48 2.91 -5.92
CA GLU A 20 -1.57 3.32 -5.02
C GLU A 20 -2.82 3.69 -5.82
N LEU A 21 -2.68 4.58 -6.82
CA LEU A 21 -3.82 5.01 -7.63
C LEU A 21 -4.48 3.84 -8.36
N SER A 22 -3.66 2.91 -8.87
CA SER A 22 -4.14 1.72 -9.58
C SER A 22 -4.88 0.79 -8.64
N ALA A 23 -4.34 0.54 -7.45
CA ALA A 23 -4.98 -0.29 -6.43
C ALA A 23 -6.33 0.29 -5.99
N ARG A 24 -6.41 1.60 -5.74
CA ARG A 24 -7.66 2.27 -5.36
C ARG A 24 -8.74 2.11 -6.42
N LYS A 25 -8.43 2.41 -7.68
CA LYS A 25 -9.38 2.28 -8.80
C LYS A 25 -9.81 0.84 -9.07
N ALA A 26 -8.88 -0.12 -8.94
CA ALA A 26 -9.18 -1.53 -9.16
C ALA A 26 -10.10 -2.08 -8.06
N LEU A 27 -9.81 -1.77 -6.80
CA LEU A 27 -10.55 -2.29 -5.64
C LEU A 27 -11.92 -1.62 -5.47
N GLU A 28 -12.05 -0.34 -5.82
CA GLU A 28 -13.35 0.35 -5.88
C GLU A 28 -14.33 -0.38 -6.81
N LYS A 29 -13.86 -0.80 -8.01
CA LYS A 29 -14.67 -1.58 -8.96
C LYS A 29 -15.06 -2.97 -8.44
N LEU A 30 -14.29 -3.50 -7.50
CA LEU A 30 -14.58 -4.78 -6.83
C LEU A 30 -15.47 -4.61 -5.59
N GLY A 31 -15.95 -3.39 -5.31
CA GLY A 31 -16.81 -3.10 -4.15
C GLY A 31 -16.06 -3.10 -2.82
N VAL A 32 -14.74 -2.86 -2.87
CA VAL A 32 -13.87 -2.70 -1.71
C VAL A 32 -13.58 -1.22 -1.49
N GLU A 33 -13.80 -0.76 -0.26
CA GLU A 33 -13.44 0.58 0.17
C GLU A 33 -12.10 0.53 0.91
N LEU A 34 -11.18 1.40 0.51
CA LEU A 34 -9.85 1.51 1.12
C LEU A 34 -9.80 2.74 2.01
N VAL A 35 -9.45 2.51 3.27
CA VAL A 35 -9.35 3.53 4.30
C VAL A 35 -7.89 3.81 4.60
N ASP A 36 -7.51 5.08 4.63
CA ASP A 36 -6.17 5.51 4.98
C ASP A 36 -5.85 5.25 6.47
N LEU A 37 -4.61 4.86 6.75
CA LEU A 37 -4.11 4.72 8.12
C LEU A 37 -3.34 5.98 8.50
N ASP A 38 -3.80 6.64 9.56
CA ASP A 38 -3.04 7.73 10.17
C ASP A 38 -1.76 7.20 10.84
N ASN A 39 -0.70 8.02 10.85
CA ASN A 39 0.57 7.74 11.51
C ASN A 39 1.26 6.44 11.10
N MET A 40 1.16 6.10 9.81
CA MET A 40 1.75 4.88 9.32
C MET A 40 3.29 4.91 9.38
N THR A 41 3.89 3.87 9.96
CA THR A 41 5.35 3.69 10.07
C THR A 41 5.86 2.53 9.21
N CYS A 42 7.18 2.35 9.17
CA CYS A 42 7.82 1.26 8.44
C CYS A 42 7.30 -0.12 8.90
N CYS A 43 7.02 -1.02 7.95
CA CYS A 43 6.60 -2.41 8.22
C CYS A 43 7.70 -3.31 8.80
N ALA A 44 8.88 -2.76 9.11
CA ALA A 44 10.07 -3.51 9.49
C ALA A 44 10.34 -4.66 8.50
N PRO A 45 10.65 -4.35 7.23
CA PRO A 45 10.90 -5.40 6.24
C PRO A 45 12.07 -6.27 6.74
N PRO A 46 12.07 -7.58 6.41
CA PRO A 46 13.23 -8.40 6.69
C PRO A 46 14.47 -7.77 6.05
N PRO A 47 15.66 -7.92 6.67
CA PRO A 47 16.89 -7.40 6.07
C PRO A 47 17.04 -7.96 4.66
N ILE A 48 17.05 -7.05 3.68
CA ILE A 48 17.18 -7.39 2.27
C ILE A 48 18.64 -7.13 1.92
N GLU A 49 19.45 -8.18 1.86
CA GLU A 49 20.83 -8.12 1.41
C GLU A 49 20.96 -8.63 -0.02
N SER A 50 21.81 -7.98 -0.82
CA SER A 50 22.19 -8.53 -2.12
C SER A 50 23.09 -9.73 -1.87
N VAL A 51 22.70 -10.91 -2.35
CA VAL A 51 23.47 -12.16 -2.21
C VAL A 51 24.63 -12.23 -3.22
N ALA A 52 25.18 -11.07 -3.59
CA ALA A 52 26.22 -10.94 -4.62
C ALA A 52 27.61 -11.11 -4.01
#